data_AF-D7CFI1-F1
#
_entry.id   AF-D7CFI1-F1
#
_cell.length_a   1.000
_cell.length_b   1.000
_cell.length_c   1.000
_cell.angle_alpha   90.00
_cell.angle_beta   90.00
_cell.angle_gamma   90.00
#
_symmetry.space_group_name_H-M   'P 1'
#
loop_
_entity.id
_entity.type
_entity.pdbx_description
1 polymer ?
#
loop_
_entity_poly.entity_id
_entity_poly.type
_entity_poly.pdbx_seq_one_letter_code
_entity_poly.pdbx_strand_id
1 'polypeptide(L)'
;MLPPELVDDADRPGLRASAEGARASGTPFISFYTPEEMLAAAREAGFKDARHVSGAVLAERYFANRTDGLRPSSGEDLLLATI
;
A
#
# COMPACT_ATOMS: atom_id res chain seq x y z
N MET A 1 -5.75 -0.20 0.14
CA MET A 1 -4.95 -0.25 1.39
C MET A 1 -4.55 -1.69 1.66
N LEU A 2 -3.37 -1.92 2.24
CA LEU A 2 -2.98 -3.24 2.72
C LEU A 2 -3.71 -3.58 4.04
N PRO A 3 -4.04 -4.87 4.27
CA PRO A 3 -4.44 -5.35 5.58
C PRO A 3 -3.40 -4.94 6.65
N PRO A 4 -3.84 -4.49 7.85
CA PRO A 4 -2.93 -3.99 8.89
C PRO A 4 -1.82 -4.96 9.30
N GLU A 5 -2.05 -6.26 9.21
CA GLU A 5 -1.09 -7.33 9.49
C GLU A 5 0.10 -7.36 8.53
N LEU A 6 -0.07 -6.83 7.30
CA LEU A 6 0.99 -6.70 6.30
C LEU A 6 1.74 -5.35 6.40
N VAL A 7 1.35 -4.49 7.33
CA VAL A 7 2.02 -3.22 7.62
C VAL A 7 2.93 -3.41 8.84
N ASP A 8 4.14 -2.84 8.79
CA ASP A 8 5.12 -2.88 9.86
C ASP A 8 4.57 -2.22 11.13
N ASP A 9 4.99 -2.71 12.28
CA ASP A 9 4.52 -2.22 13.59
C ASP A 9 4.68 -0.70 13.76
N ALA A 10 5.76 -0.14 13.21
CA ALA A 10 6.03 1.29 13.25
C ALA A 10 4.99 2.13 12.49
N ASP A 11 4.38 1.58 11.45
CA ASP A 11 3.48 2.29 10.52
C ASP A 11 1.99 2.01 10.82
N ARG A 12 1.67 0.92 11.56
CA ARG A 12 0.30 0.58 11.99
C ARG A 12 -0.44 1.69 12.74
N PRO A 13 0.17 2.48 13.65
CA PRO A 13 -0.51 3.60 14.30
C PRO A 13 -0.98 4.66 13.30
N GLY A 14 -0.16 4.96 12.28
CA GLY A 14 -0.51 5.89 11.21
C GLY A 14 -1.70 5.37 10.40
N LEU A 15 -1.67 4.09 10.01
CA LEU A 15 -2.80 3.45 9.31
C LEU A 15 -4.11 3.55 10.09
N ARG A 16 -4.09 3.27 11.40
CA ARG A 16 -5.29 3.39 12.26
C ARG A 16 -5.80 4.82 12.31
N ALA A 17 -4.92 5.80 12.52
CA ALA A 17 -5.30 7.20 12.57
C ALA A 17 -5.93 7.66 11.23
N SER A 18 -5.35 7.25 10.10
CA SER A 18 -5.92 7.53 8.77
C SER A 18 -7.28 6.87 8.58
N ALA A 19 -7.45 5.60 8.98
CA ALA A 19 -8.73 4.89 8.87
C ALA A 19 -9.82 5.49 9.76
N GLU A 20 -9.48 5.87 10.99
CA GLU A 20 -10.39 6.57 11.92
C GLU A 20 -10.81 7.93 11.39
N GLY A 21 -9.86 8.70 10.86
CA GLY A 21 -10.13 9.99 10.22
C GLY A 21 -11.04 9.85 9.01
N ALA A 22 -10.74 8.90 8.11
CA ALA A 22 -11.52 8.60 6.92
C ALA A 22 -12.95 8.17 7.28
N ARG A 23 -13.13 7.38 8.35
CA ARG A 23 -14.46 7.02 8.86
C ARG A 23 -15.19 8.24 9.42
N ALA A 24 -14.51 9.10 10.20
CA ALA A 24 -15.11 10.30 10.78
C ALA A 24 -15.54 11.32 9.72
N SER A 25 -14.86 11.35 8.56
CA SER A 25 -15.21 12.20 7.41
C SER A 25 -16.27 11.57 6.47
N GLY A 26 -16.81 10.39 6.79
CA GLY A 26 -17.81 9.73 5.95
C GLY A 26 -17.26 9.00 4.72
N THR A 27 -15.94 8.78 4.65
CA THR A 27 -15.24 8.06 3.57
C THR A 27 -14.44 6.89 4.14
N PRO A 28 -15.07 5.91 4.82
CA PRO A 28 -14.35 4.83 5.47
C PRO A 28 -13.57 3.99 4.46
N PHE A 29 -12.44 3.44 4.88
CA PHE A 29 -11.74 2.42 4.09
C PHE A 29 -12.52 1.11 4.21
N ILE A 30 -13.15 0.69 3.12
CA ILE A 30 -14.02 -0.50 3.09
C ILE A 30 -13.25 -1.74 2.63
N SER A 31 -12.29 -1.56 1.73
CA SER A 31 -11.56 -2.65 1.08
C SER A 31 -10.08 -2.62 1.41
N PHE A 32 -9.58 -3.77 1.84
CA PHE A 32 -8.17 -4.06 2.07
C PHE A 32 -7.80 -5.24 1.19
N TYR A 33 -6.63 -5.18 0.57
CA TYR A 33 -6.18 -6.20 -0.39
C TYR A 33 -4.75 -6.63 -0.07
N THR A 34 -4.50 -7.93 0.01
CA THR A 34 -3.12 -8.44 -0.07
C THR A 34 -2.54 -8.16 -1.47
N PRO A 35 -1.20 -8.20 -1.64
CA PRO A 35 -0.59 -8.09 -2.96
C PRO A 35 -1.19 -9.04 -4.00
N GLU A 36 -1.49 -10.28 -3.61
CA GLU A 36 -2.09 -11.29 -4.47
C GLU A 36 -3.52 -10.92 -4.88
N GLU A 37 -4.32 -10.39 -3.95
CA GLU A 37 -5.68 -9.95 -4.22
C GLU A 37 -5.70 -8.71 -5.13
N MET A 38 -4.73 -7.79 -4.98
CA MET A 38 -4.58 -6.66 -5.91
C MET A 38 -4.33 -7.14 -7.34
N LEU A 39 -3.43 -8.12 -7.50
CA LEU A 39 -3.11 -8.69 -8.81
C LEU A 39 -4.28 -9.47 -9.40
N ALA A 40 -5.01 -10.21 -8.57
CA ALA A 40 -6.23 -10.91 -8.99
C ALA A 40 -7.29 -9.92 -9.49
N ALA A 41 -7.56 -8.86 -8.73
CA ALA A 41 -8.52 -7.83 -9.11
C ALA A 41 -8.15 -7.13 -10.43
N ALA A 42 -6.85 -6.86 -10.66
CA ALA A 42 -6.37 -6.30 -11.93
C ALA A 42 -6.66 -7.23 -13.12
N ARG A 43 -6.40 -8.53 -12.95
CA ARG A 43 -6.62 -9.54 -14.00
C ARG A 43 -8.10 -9.75 -14.29
N GLU A 44 -8.93 -9.76 -13.25
CA GLU A 44 -10.39 -9.83 -13.38
C GLU A 44 -10.95 -8.61 -14.12
N ALA A 45 -10.35 -7.43 -13.94
CA ALA A 45 -10.66 -6.22 -14.69
C ALA A 45 -10.13 -6.22 -16.14
N GLY A 46 -9.41 -7.26 -16.57
CA GLY A 46 -8.91 -7.43 -17.94
C GLY A 46 -7.47 -6.97 -18.16
N PHE A 47 -6.76 -6.48 -17.15
CA PHE A 47 -5.35 -6.13 -17.26
C PHE A 47 -4.48 -7.40 -17.24
N LYS A 48 -3.90 -7.73 -18.40
CA LYS A 48 -3.06 -8.94 -18.55
C LYS A 48 -1.66 -8.75 -17.97
N ASP A 49 -1.12 -7.54 -18.10
CA ASP A 49 0.15 -7.15 -17.50
C ASP A 49 -0.13 -6.30 -16.27
N ALA A 50 0.01 -6.93 -15.11
CA ALA A 50 -0.16 -6.31 -13.81
C ALA A 50 0.93 -6.79 -12.87
N ARG A 51 1.54 -5.85 -12.15
CA ARG A 51 2.56 -6.12 -11.13
C ARG A 51 2.33 -5.31 -9.87
N HIS A 52 2.67 -5.91 -8.76
CA HIS A 52 2.71 -5.28 -7.46
C HIS A 52 4.11 -4.68 -7.23
N VAL A 53 4.15 -3.52 -6.61
CA VAL A 53 5.37 -2.84 -6.19
C VAL A 53 5.20 -2.47 -4.72
N SER A 54 5.95 -3.12 -3.84
CA SER A 54 5.85 -2.89 -2.40
C SER A 54 6.48 -1.56 -1.97
N GLY A 55 6.03 -1.04 -0.84
CA GLY A 55 6.64 0.12 -0.18
C GLY A 55 8.13 -0.08 0.10
N ALA A 56 8.56 -1.31 0.41
CA ALA A 56 9.97 -1.64 0.61
C ALA A 56 10.81 -1.47 -0.67
N VAL A 57 10.30 -1.93 -1.82
CA VAL A 57 10.97 -1.73 -3.12
C VAL A 57 11.04 -0.25 -3.48
N LEU A 58 10.01 0.53 -3.17
CA LEU A 58 10.01 1.98 -3.35
C LEU A 58 11.03 2.67 -2.44
N ALA A 59 11.11 2.25 -1.18
CA ALA A 59 12.09 2.76 -0.21
C ALA A 59 13.52 2.49 -0.68
N GLU A 60 13.82 1.27 -1.11
CA GLU A 60 15.14 0.91 -1.64
C GLU A 60 15.50 1.76 -2.86
N ARG A 61 14.55 1.90 -3.81
CA ARG A 61 14.83 2.60 -5.07
C ARG A 61 15.01 4.11 -4.92
N TYR A 62 14.22 4.74 -4.06
CA TYR A 62 14.13 6.21 -4.02
C TYR A 62 14.63 6.84 -2.72
N PHE A 63 14.80 6.06 -1.65
CA PHE A 63 15.12 6.58 -0.31
C PHE A 63 16.40 5.97 0.30
N ALA A 64 17.01 4.94 -0.30
CA ALA A 64 18.15 4.21 0.30
C ALA A 64 19.36 5.08 0.68
N ASN A 65 19.61 6.18 -0.03
CA ASN A 65 20.77 7.06 0.20
C ASN A 65 20.45 8.27 1.07
N ARG A 66 19.29 8.28 1.73
CA ARG A 66 18.93 9.36 2.66
C ARG A 66 19.61 9.16 4.01
N THR A 67 20.25 10.21 4.49
CA THR A 67 20.92 10.21 5.80
C THR A 67 20.00 10.63 6.95
N ASP A 68 18.78 11.06 6.66
CA ASP A 68 17.79 11.53 7.64
C ASP A 68 16.77 10.45 8.05
N GLY A 69 16.94 9.23 7.54
CA GLY A 69 16.07 8.10 7.86
C GLY A 69 14.65 8.18 7.28
N LEU A 70 14.35 9.17 6.44
CA LEU A 70 13.04 9.25 5.79
C LEU A 70 12.87 8.07 4.82
N ARG A 71 11.74 7.38 4.94
CA ARG A 71 11.29 6.30 4.06
C ARG A 71 9.77 6.37 3.89
N PRO A 72 9.20 5.79 2.83
CA PRO A 72 7.75 5.60 2.76
C PRO A 72 7.27 4.65 3.87
N SER A 73 5.96 4.72 4.16
CA SER A 73 5.27 3.72 4.96
C SER A 73 5.45 2.34 4.34
N SER A 74 5.59 1.30 5.16
CA SER A 74 5.63 -0.08 4.66
C SER A 74 4.30 -0.51 4.02
N GLY A 75 3.21 0.22 4.29
CA GLY A 75 1.89 0.00 3.68
C GLY A 75 1.66 0.73 2.35
N GLU A 76 2.67 1.46 1.85
CA GLU A 76 2.60 2.23 0.60
C GLU A 76 2.86 1.33 -0.62
N ASP A 77 1.93 0.41 -0.86
CA ASP A 77 2.00 -0.54 -1.97
C ASP A 77 1.28 -0.03 -3.21
N LEU A 78 1.88 -0.24 -4.38
CA LEU A 78 1.33 0.16 -5.66
C LEU A 78 0.99 -1.07 -6.52
N LEU A 79 -0.18 -1.04 -7.13
CA LEU A 79 -0.53 -1.90 -8.26
C LEU A 79 -0.25 -1.12 -9.54
N LEU A 80 0.62 -1.64 -10.40
CA LEU A 80 0.86 -1.13 -11.74
C LEU A 80 0.23 -2.08 -12.76
N ALA A 81 -0.66 -1.57 -13.60
CA ALA A 81 -1.31 -2.32 -14.68
C ALA A 81 -1.18 -1.56 -16.01
N THR A 82 -0.97 -2.29 -17.10
CA THR A 82 -0.77 -1.76 -18.47
C THR A 82 -1.72 -2.44 -19.46
N ILE A 83 -1.97 -1.78 -20.60
CA ILE A 83 -2.90 -2.20 -21.68
C ILE A 83 -2.10 -2.63 -22.90
#